data_AF-A0A2A9A351-F1
#
_entry.id   AF-A0A2A9A351-F1
#
_cell.length_a   1.000
_cell.length_b   1.000
_cell.length_c   1.000
_cell.angle_alpha   90.00
_cell.angle_beta   90.00
_cell.angle_gamma   90.00
#
_symmetry.space_group_name_H-M   'P 1'
#
loop_
_entity.id
_entity.type
_entity.pdbx_description
1 polymer ?
#
loop_
_entity_poly.entity_id
_entity_poly.type
_entity_poly.pdbx_seq_one_letter_code
_entity_poly.pdbx_strand_id
1 'polypeptide(L)'
;MFKIGDFSKLSSISIRMLRHYDKVELLQPVKVDEQSGYRYYSAAQLKKVNRIQMLKSMGFNIASIKEIVESDNIDGIKEQFLNRSAQIKEDMNNLQKQLRLLEASIKTMREDVVEMNYHVSIKEIPERNVASVRKIIPSYNREGDLWDILMQEIQMKNSSIAHPNYSIAVFHDREYKENDVDVEIQLSILGKHENTKDVTFKKIESTNVASITVNGSYEQMTAVNEAAAKWIETEGYELAGPMFNIYHVSPAMESDPNKWVTEVCYPVK
;
A
#
# COMPACT_ATOMS: atom_id res chain seq x y z
N MET A 1 15.58 -29.54 45.42
CA MET A 1 16.05 -29.28 44.04
C MET A 1 15.49 -30.36 43.14
N PHE A 2 15.16 -30.05 41.90
CA PHE A 2 14.50 -30.95 40.95
C PHE A 2 15.46 -31.32 39.82
N LYS A 3 15.50 -32.59 39.42
CA LYS A 3 16.18 -32.99 38.18
C LYS A 3 15.47 -32.34 37.00
N ILE A 4 16.18 -32.12 35.89
CA ILE A 4 15.61 -31.49 34.68
C ILE A 4 14.31 -32.14 34.19
N GLY A 5 14.16 -33.46 34.34
CA GLY A 5 12.91 -34.17 33.98
C GLY A 5 11.73 -33.82 34.87
N ASP A 6 11.94 -33.73 36.18
CA ASP A 6 10.88 -33.34 37.13
C ASP A 6 10.54 -31.85 36.97
N PHE A 7 11.55 -31.01 36.77
CA PHE A 7 11.36 -29.58 36.52
C PHE A 7 10.63 -29.32 35.19
N SER A 8 10.90 -30.12 34.17
CA SER A 8 10.19 -30.08 32.88
C SER A 8 8.68 -30.31 33.07
N LYS A 9 8.29 -31.28 33.89
CA LYS A 9 6.88 -31.55 34.23
C LYS A 9 6.25 -30.39 35.01
N LEU A 10 6.95 -29.87 36.02
CA LEU A 10 6.44 -28.78 36.87
C LEU A 10 6.30 -27.44 36.12
N SER A 11 7.18 -27.18 35.15
CA SER A 11 7.18 -25.94 34.37
C SER A 11 6.41 -26.04 33.06
N SER A 12 5.95 -27.24 32.68
CA SER A 12 5.38 -27.52 31.35
C SER A 12 6.30 -27.09 30.19
N ILE A 13 7.62 -27.14 30.40
CA ILE A 13 8.64 -26.85 29.37
C ILE A 13 9.38 -28.13 29.05
N SER A 14 9.50 -28.46 27.76
CA SER A 14 10.26 -29.64 27.33
C SER A 14 11.73 -29.56 27.77
N ILE A 15 12.32 -30.71 28.07
CA ILE A 15 13.76 -30.81 28.43
C ILE A 15 14.65 -30.15 27.37
N ARG A 16 14.30 -30.27 26.08
CA ARG A 16 15.01 -29.63 24.96
C ARG A 16 15.00 -28.11 25.10
N MET A 17 13.85 -27.51 25.43
CA MET A 17 13.73 -26.06 25.63
C MET A 17 14.47 -25.59 26.88
N LEU A 18 14.44 -26.36 27.98
CA LEU A 18 15.23 -26.03 29.18
C LEU A 18 16.74 -26.02 28.89
N ARG A 19 17.24 -26.98 28.11
CA ARG A 19 18.64 -27.00 27.64
C ARG A 19 18.94 -25.82 26.70
N HIS A 20 17.98 -25.42 25.88
CA HIS A 20 18.14 -24.25 25.03
C HIS A 20 18.23 -22.97 25.86
N TYR A 21 17.36 -22.79 26.86
CA TYR A 21 17.39 -21.64 27.77
C TYR A 21 18.67 -21.59 28.61
N ASP A 22 19.22 -22.74 29.00
CA ASP A 22 20.54 -22.84 29.61
C ASP A 22 21.62 -22.33 28.65
N LYS A 23 21.62 -22.80 27.38
CA LYS A 23 22.59 -22.39 26.36
C LYS A 23 22.55 -20.90 26.02
N VAL A 24 21.37 -20.28 26.00
CA VAL A 24 21.22 -18.82 25.77
C VAL A 24 21.29 -18.01 27.08
N GLU A 25 21.60 -18.68 28.19
CA GLU A 25 21.72 -18.13 29.54
C GLU A 25 20.44 -17.46 30.09
N LEU A 26 19.29 -17.73 29.46
CA LEU A 26 18.01 -17.22 29.92
C LEU A 26 17.56 -17.91 31.22
N LEU A 27 17.84 -19.22 31.35
CA LEU A 27 17.53 -20.01 32.54
C LEU A 27 18.54 -21.13 32.74
N GLN A 28 19.56 -20.85 33.54
CA GLN A 28 20.59 -21.82 33.90
C GLN A 28 20.15 -22.70 35.08
N PRO A 29 20.58 -23.96 35.16
CA PRO A 29 20.39 -24.79 36.35
C PRO A 29 21.11 -24.19 37.56
N VAL A 30 20.56 -24.37 38.76
CA VAL A 30 21.21 -23.91 40.00
C VAL A 30 22.45 -24.74 40.32
N LYS A 31 22.47 -26.00 39.89
CA LYS A 31 23.61 -26.89 40.03
C LYS A 31 23.71 -27.84 38.84
N VAL A 32 24.94 -28.05 38.38
CA VAL A 32 25.30 -29.15 37.49
C VAL A 32 26.18 -30.10 38.29
N ASP A 33 25.85 -31.38 38.29
CA ASP A 33 26.67 -32.41 38.92
C ASP A 33 27.91 -32.69 38.05
N GLU A 34 29.10 -32.52 38.62
CA GLU A 34 30.37 -32.58 37.87
C GLU A 34 30.74 -34.01 37.41
N GLN A 35 30.27 -35.04 38.12
CA GLN A 35 30.60 -36.44 37.79
C GLN A 35 29.63 -37.02 36.75
N SER A 36 28.36 -36.64 36.81
CA SER A 36 27.29 -37.24 36.01
C SER A 36 26.70 -36.31 34.93
N GLY A 37 27.00 -35.00 35.01
CA GLY A 37 26.45 -33.98 34.11
C GLY A 37 24.96 -33.67 34.31
N TYR A 38 24.34 -34.20 35.38
CA TYR A 38 22.94 -33.96 35.68
C TYR A 38 22.68 -32.50 36.09
N ARG A 39 21.60 -31.92 35.55
CA ARG A 39 21.16 -30.55 35.84
C ARG A 39 20.06 -30.54 36.89
N TYR A 40 20.20 -29.63 37.85
CA TYR A 40 19.26 -29.44 38.94
C TYR A 40 18.73 -28.00 38.99
N TYR A 41 17.41 -27.88 39.15
CA TYR A 41 16.68 -26.62 39.21
C TYR A 41 16.01 -26.44 40.57
N SER A 42 15.70 -25.20 40.95
CA SER A 42 15.00 -24.90 42.21
C SER A 42 13.54 -24.51 41.99
N ALA A 43 12.69 -24.67 43.01
CA ALA A 43 11.30 -24.19 42.94
C ALA A 43 11.22 -22.68 42.66
N ALA A 44 12.16 -21.90 43.19
CA ALA A 44 12.21 -20.44 43.00
C ALA A 44 12.34 -20.04 41.51
N GLN A 45 12.96 -20.89 40.69
CA GLN A 45 13.10 -20.65 39.25
C GLN A 45 11.78 -20.79 38.48
N LEU A 46 10.75 -21.44 39.04
CA LEU A 46 9.44 -21.55 38.38
C LEU A 46 8.80 -20.17 38.15
N LYS A 47 9.03 -19.20 39.05
CA LYS A 47 8.56 -17.82 38.85
C LYS A 47 9.21 -17.17 37.63
N LYS A 48 10.53 -17.36 37.43
CA LYS A 48 11.26 -16.89 36.24
C LYS A 48 10.71 -17.55 34.97
N VAL A 49 10.45 -18.86 35.04
CA VAL A 49 9.87 -19.62 33.91
C VAL A 49 8.50 -19.10 33.52
N ASN A 50 7.59 -18.88 34.48
CA ASN A 50 6.25 -18.38 34.19
C ASN A 50 6.31 -17.00 33.52
N ARG A 51 7.23 -16.12 33.95
CA ARG A 51 7.47 -14.83 33.31
C ARG A 51 7.98 -14.99 31.87
N ILE A 52 8.94 -15.89 31.64
CA ILE A 52 9.45 -16.21 30.29
C ILE A 52 8.31 -16.69 29.38
N GLN A 53 7.45 -17.60 29.86
CA GLN A 53 6.32 -18.11 29.08
C GLN A 53 5.31 -17.02 28.74
N MET A 54 4.97 -16.16 29.70
CA MET A 54 4.04 -15.05 29.48
C MET A 54 4.57 -14.08 28.41
N LEU A 55 5.85 -13.73 28.44
CA LEU A 55 6.46 -12.85 27.43
C LEU A 55 6.51 -13.55 26.06
N LYS A 56 6.79 -14.85 26.04
CA LYS A 56 6.71 -15.64 24.80
C LYS A 56 5.29 -15.66 24.23
N SER A 57 4.25 -15.76 25.06
CA SER A 57 2.86 -15.71 24.59
C SER A 57 2.44 -14.32 24.08
N MET A 58 3.11 -13.26 24.53
CA MET A 58 2.96 -11.90 23.97
C MET A 58 3.72 -11.72 22.63
N GLY A 59 4.43 -12.75 22.17
CA GLY A 59 5.16 -12.75 20.91
C GLY A 59 6.54 -12.11 20.96
N PHE A 60 7.14 -11.95 22.15
CA PHE A 60 8.54 -11.55 22.26
C PHE A 60 9.47 -12.70 21.85
N ASN A 61 10.57 -12.35 21.18
CA ASN A 61 11.63 -13.29 20.87
C ASN A 61 12.52 -13.55 22.11
N ILE A 62 13.37 -14.58 22.04
CA ILE A 62 14.20 -15.01 23.18
C ILE A 62 15.18 -13.92 23.65
N ALA A 63 15.71 -13.11 22.74
CA ALA A 63 16.64 -12.03 23.09
C ALA A 63 15.93 -10.94 23.90
N SER A 64 14.78 -10.44 23.42
CA SER A 64 13.98 -9.47 24.15
C SER A 64 13.47 -10.02 25.48
N ILE A 65 13.09 -11.30 25.54
CA ILE A 65 12.70 -11.93 26.81
C ILE A 65 13.85 -11.89 27.83
N LYS A 66 15.09 -12.17 27.40
CA LYS A 66 16.26 -12.10 28.29
C LYS A 66 16.43 -10.69 28.86
N GLU A 67 16.42 -9.69 28.00
CA GLU A 67 16.50 -8.27 28.39
C GLU A 67 15.39 -7.88 29.37
N ILE A 68 14.13 -8.22 29.09
CA ILE A 68 12.99 -7.86 29.95
C ILE A 68 13.04 -8.57 31.31
N VAL A 69 13.56 -9.81 31.35
CA VAL A 69 13.62 -10.60 32.60
C VAL A 69 14.80 -10.17 33.48
N GLU A 70 15.89 -9.68 32.88
CA GLU A 70 17.10 -9.24 33.58
C GLU A 70 17.12 -7.74 33.89
N SER A 71 16.25 -6.95 33.25
CA SER A 71 16.13 -5.51 33.48
C SER A 71 15.33 -5.17 34.75
N ASP A 72 15.87 -4.24 35.54
CA ASP A 72 15.17 -3.55 36.63
C ASP A 72 14.56 -2.21 36.18
N ASN A 73 14.80 -1.78 34.94
CA ASN A 73 14.26 -0.54 34.39
C ASN A 73 12.80 -0.74 33.94
N ILE A 74 11.87 -0.35 34.82
CA ILE A 74 10.43 -0.46 34.58
C ILE A 74 9.98 0.35 33.35
N ASP A 75 10.54 1.54 33.15
CA ASP A 75 10.16 2.41 32.03
C ASP A 75 10.59 1.81 30.69
N GLY A 76 11.79 1.25 30.61
CA GLY A 76 12.26 0.53 29.42
C GLY A 76 11.43 -0.71 29.10
N ILE A 77 11.01 -1.49 30.12
CA ILE A 77 10.12 -2.64 29.92
C ILE A 77 8.75 -2.17 29.40
N LYS A 78 8.21 -1.09 29.97
CA LYS A 78 6.94 -0.50 29.55
C LYS A 78 6.99 -0.05 28.09
N GLU A 79 8.09 0.58 27.67
CA GLU A 79 8.31 0.98 26.28
C GLU A 79 8.33 -0.22 25.33
N GLN A 80 9.05 -1.30 25.67
CA GLN A 80 9.03 -2.52 24.86
C GLN A 80 7.62 -3.11 24.71
N PHE A 81 6.80 -3.05 25.76
CA PHE A 81 5.41 -3.51 25.70
C PHE A 81 4.53 -2.62 24.81
N LEU A 82 4.70 -1.30 24.89
CA LEU A 82 3.99 -0.35 24.03
C LEU A 82 4.36 -0.56 22.55
N ASN A 83 5.63 -0.75 22.25
CA ASN A 83 6.11 -1.03 20.90
C ASN A 83 5.53 -2.34 20.37
N ARG A 84 5.53 -3.41 21.18
CA ARG A 84 4.90 -4.68 20.78
C ARG A 84 3.39 -4.53 20.57
N SER A 85 2.71 -3.76 21.41
CA SER A 85 1.28 -3.48 21.25
C SER A 85 0.98 -2.74 19.95
N ALA A 86 1.81 -1.75 19.60
CA ALA A 86 1.69 -1.02 18.33
C ALA A 86 1.88 -1.96 17.14
N GLN A 87 2.91 -2.81 17.15
CA GLN A 87 3.13 -3.80 16.08
C GLN A 87 1.93 -4.74 15.92
N ILE A 88 1.38 -5.27 17.01
CA ILE A 88 0.22 -6.16 16.94
C ILE A 88 -1.00 -5.45 16.32
N LYS A 89 -1.23 -4.16 16.66
CA LYS A 89 -2.32 -3.38 16.08
C LYS A 89 -2.13 -3.16 14.58
N GLU A 90 -0.90 -2.92 14.14
CA GLU A 90 -0.57 -2.80 12.72
C GLU A 90 -0.80 -4.13 11.98
N ASP A 91 -0.32 -5.24 12.54
CA ASP A 91 -0.52 -6.58 12.00
C ASP A 91 -2.02 -6.90 11.88
N MET A 92 -2.83 -6.53 12.89
CA MET A 92 -4.29 -6.68 12.85
C MET A 92 -4.93 -5.89 11.71
N ASN A 93 -4.51 -4.65 11.48
CA ASN A 93 -5.03 -3.83 10.38
C ASN A 93 -4.66 -4.43 9.02
N ASN A 94 -3.43 -4.93 8.87
CA ASN A 94 -2.97 -5.58 7.65
C ASN A 94 -3.72 -6.89 7.38
N LEU A 95 -3.90 -7.73 8.40
CA LEU A 95 -4.72 -8.95 8.30
C LEU A 95 -6.18 -8.64 7.96
N GLN A 96 -6.75 -7.56 8.50
CA GLN A 96 -8.11 -7.14 8.18
C GLN A 96 -8.24 -6.61 6.74
N LYS A 97 -7.21 -5.95 6.20
CA LYS A 97 -7.15 -5.61 4.77
C LYS A 97 -7.10 -6.87 3.90
N GLN A 98 -6.24 -7.83 4.24
CA GLN A 98 -6.15 -9.10 3.52
C GLN A 98 -7.46 -9.89 3.56
N LEU A 99 -8.14 -9.94 4.71
CA LEU A 99 -9.44 -10.59 4.85
C LEU A 99 -10.48 -9.95 3.93
N ARG A 100 -10.56 -8.61 3.88
CA ARG A 100 -11.47 -7.90 2.97
C ARG A 100 -11.20 -8.22 1.50
N LEU A 101 -9.93 -8.33 1.10
CA LEU A 101 -9.57 -8.73 -0.27
C LEU A 101 -10.01 -10.16 -0.57
N LEU A 102 -9.81 -11.10 0.36
CA LEU A 102 -10.29 -12.48 0.21
C LEU A 102 -11.80 -12.55 0.12
N GLU A 103 -12.53 -11.82 0.97
CA GLU A 103 -13.99 -11.77 0.95
C GLU A 103 -14.54 -11.16 -0.36
N ALA A 104 -13.92 -10.08 -0.84
CA ALA A 104 -14.26 -9.48 -2.14
C ALA A 104 -13.97 -10.45 -3.30
N SER A 105 -12.85 -11.17 -3.25
CA SER A 105 -12.50 -12.19 -4.25
C SER A 105 -13.48 -13.36 -4.24
N ILE A 106 -13.89 -13.84 -3.06
CA ILE A 106 -14.89 -14.92 -2.94
C ILE A 106 -16.26 -14.46 -3.47
N LYS A 107 -16.64 -13.19 -3.21
CA LYS A 107 -17.89 -12.63 -3.73
C LYS A 107 -17.89 -12.56 -5.25
N THR A 108 -16.82 -12.04 -5.85
CA THR A 108 -16.65 -11.97 -7.31
C THR A 108 -16.51 -13.35 -7.98
N MET A 109 -16.07 -14.39 -7.25
CA MET A 109 -16.09 -15.77 -7.74
C MET A 109 -17.48 -16.45 -7.66
N ARG A 110 -18.36 -16.00 -6.76
CA ARG A 110 -19.73 -16.56 -6.58
C ARG A 110 -20.79 -15.85 -7.41
N GLU A 111 -20.58 -14.57 -7.67
CA GLU A 111 -21.34 -13.83 -8.67
C GLU A 111 -20.72 -14.18 -10.02
N ASP A 112 -21.25 -15.23 -10.67
CA ASP A 112 -20.98 -15.59 -12.06
C ASP A 112 -20.61 -14.36 -12.87
N VAL A 113 -19.42 -14.36 -13.50
CA VAL A 113 -19.04 -13.58 -14.69
C VAL A 113 -20.10 -12.51 -15.02
N VAL A 114 -20.18 -11.46 -14.21
CA VAL A 114 -20.78 -10.24 -14.70
C VAL A 114 -19.66 -9.73 -15.58
N GLU A 115 -19.69 -10.14 -16.85
CA GLU A 115 -19.06 -9.39 -17.91
C GLU A 115 -19.58 -7.96 -17.74
N MET A 116 -18.87 -7.15 -16.94
CA MET A 116 -18.97 -5.72 -17.01
C MET A 116 -18.57 -5.43 -18.44
N ASN A 117 -19.57 -5.30 -19.30
CA ASN A 117 -19.40 -4.94 -20.70
C ASN A 117 -18.94 -3.49 -20.71
N TYR A 118 -17.65 -3.29 -20.40
CA TYR A 118 -16.97 -2.03 -20.62
C TYR A 118 -17.02 -1.76 -22.11
N HIS A 119 -17.77 -0.73 -22.47
CA HIS A 119 -17.85 -0.29 -23.85
C HIS A 119 -16.58 0.49 -24.18
N VAL A 120 -15.74 -0.09 -25.04
CA VAL A 120 -14.56 0.58 -25.58
C VAL A 120 -15.00 1.42 -26.80
N SER A 121 -14.68 2.71 -26.78
CA SER A 121 -14.89 3.60 -27.92
C SER A 121 -13.57 4.07 -28.49
N ILE A 122 -13.41 4.01 -29.81
CA ILE A 122 -12.33 4.70 -30.51
C ILE A 122 -12.75 6.15 -30.75
N LYS A 123 -11.88 7.09 -30.38
CA LYS A 123 -12.07 8.50 -30.68
C LYS A 123 -10.75 9.24 -30.84
N GLU A 124 -10.80 10.35 -31.55
CA GLU A 124 -9.70 11.31 -31.61
C GLU A 124 -9.86 12.32 -30.47
N ILE A 125 -8.81 12.50 -29.66
CA ILE A 125 -8.69 13.68 -28.81
C ILE A 125 -8.02 14.77 -29.66
N PRO A 126 -8.67 15.92 -29.86
CA PRO A 126 -8.14 16.94 -30.76
C PRO A 126 -6.87 17.59 -30.22
N GLU A 127 -6.17 18.27 -31.12
CA GLU A 127 -5.09 19.17 -30.75
C GLU A 127 -5.58 20.23 -29.76
N ARG A 128 -4.77 20.55 -28.75
CA ARG A 128 -5.17 21.48 -27.68
C ARG A 128 -3.98 22.18 -27.07
N ASN A 129 -4.18 23.43 -26.65
CA ASN A 129 -3.23 24.11 -25.78
C ASN A 129 -3.53 23.71 -24.34
N VAL A 130 -2.50 23.33 -23.60
CA VAL A 130 -2.62 22.91 -22.20
C VAL A 130 -1.69 23.71 -21.31
N ALA A 131 -2.17 23.97 -20.10
CA ALA A 131 -1.31 24.24 -18.96
C ALA A 131 -0.99 22.89 -18.28
N SER A 132 0.27 22.67 -17.93
CA SER A 132 0.77 21.37 -17.52
C SER A 132 1.74 21.47 -16.34
N VAL A 133 1.58 20.55 -15.37
CA VAL A 133 2.53 20.32 -14.28
C VAL A 133 2.94 18.85 -14.30
N ARG A 134 4.23 18.59 -14.50
CA ARG A 134 4.81 17.23 -14.44
C ARG A 134 5.83 17.15 -13.33
N LYS A 135 5.65 16.23 -12.39
CA LYS A 135 6.58 15.96 -11.29
C LYS A 135 6.57 14.47 -10.93
N ILE A 136 7.65 14.04 -10.30
CA ILE A 136 7.68 12.75 -9.60
C ILE A 136 6.98 12.95 -8.25
N ILE A 137 5.95 12.14 -7.99
CA ILE A 137 5.19 12.17 -6.73
C ILE A 137 5.33 10.84 -5.98
N PRO A 138 5.17 10.83 -4.64
CA PRO A 138 5.38 9.61 -3.85
C PRO A 138 4.47 8.45 -4.25
N SER A 139 3.25 8.71 -4.74
CA SER A 139 2.26 7.70 -5.12
C SER A 139 1.11 8.33 -5.93
N TYR A 140 0.38 7.52 -6.71
CA TYR A 140 -0.72 8.00 -7.57
C TYR A 140 -1.83 8.79 -6.84
N ASN A 141 -2.11 8.47 -5.57
CA ASN A 141 -3.10 9.20 -4.77
C ASN A 141 -2.66 10.64 -4.39
N ARG A 142 -1.43 11.05 -4.71
CA ARG A 142 -0.91 12.41 -4.49
C ARG A 142 -1.09 13.32 -5.70
N GLU A 143 -1.79 12.88 -6.75
CA GLU A 143 -2.11 13.72 -7.92
C GLU A 143 -2.73 15.07 -7.54
N GLY A 144 -3.50 15.13 -6.45
CA GLY A 144 -4.10 16.37 -5.94
C GLY A 144 -3.08 17.49 -5.71
N ASP A 145 -1.85 17.16 -5.30
CA ASP A 145 -0.78 18.14 -5.10
C ASP A 145 -0.42 18.88 -6.41
N LEU A 146 -0.46 18.17 -7.54
CA LEU A 146 -0.16 18.75 -8.86
C LEU A 146 -1.33 19.58 -9.38
N TRP A 147 -2.57 19.13 -9.12
CA TRP A 147 -3.78 19.90 -9.42
C TRP A 147 -3.80 21.23 -8.66
N ASP A 148 -3.43 21.23 -7.38
CA ASP A 148 -3.37 22.44 -6.57
C ASP A 148 -2.39 23.47 -7.14
N ILE A 149 -1.19 23.03 -7.53
CA ILE A 149 -0.18 23.89 -8.17
C ILE A 149 -0.74 24.49 -9.46
N LEU A 150 -1.33 23.65 -10.31
CA LEU A 150 -1.84 24.08 -11.61
C LEU A 150 -3.00 25.09 -11.45
N MET A 151 -3.96 24.80 -10.57
CA MET A 151 -5.13 25.64 -10.37
C MET A 151 -4.80 27.00 -9.75
N GLN A 152 -3.83 27.04 -8.82
CA GLN A 152 -3.34 28.31 -8.27
C GLN A 152 -2.76 29.23 -9.37
N GLU A 153 -1.95 28.67 -10.26
CA GLU A 153 -1.34 29.42 -11.37
C GLU A 153 -2.37 29.89 -12.42
N ILE A 154 -3.32 29.02 -12.77
CA ILE A 154 -4.43 29.38 -13.67
C ILE A 154 -5.25 30.55 -13.09
N GLN A 155 -5.53 30.51 -11.78
CA GLN A 155 -6.27 31.58 -11.11
C GLN A 155 -5.47 32.89 -11.06
N MET A 156 -4.15 32.84 -10.78
CA MET A 156 -3.30 34.03 -10.75
C MET A 156 -3.16 34.70 -12.12
N LYS A 157 -3.02 33.91 -13.20
CA LYS A 157 -2.89 34.44 -14.56
C LYS A 157 -4.20 34.85 -15.20
N ASN A 158 -5.34 34.54 -14.57
CA ASN A 158 -6.68 34.74 -15.13
C ASN A 158 -6.83 34.08 -16.52
N SER A 159 -6.19 32.92 -16.70
CA SER A 159 -6.20 32.18 -17.96
C SER A 159 -7.57 31.54 -18.19
N SER A 160 -8.16 31.76 -19.37
CA SER A 160 -9.46 31.17 -19.70
C SER A 160 -9.32 29.68 -20.00
N ILE A 161 -10.14 28.87 -19.33
CA ILE A 161 -10.25 27.42 -19.57
C ILE A 161 -10.96 27.20 -20.92
N ALA A 162 -10.45 26.27 -21.72
CA ALA A 162 -11.06 25.94 -23.01
C ALA A 162 -12.28 25.02 -22.86
N HIS A 163 -13.18 25.08 -23.83
CA HIS A 163 -14.28 24.14 -24.00
C HIS A 163 -14.11 23.35 -25.31
N PRO A 164 -14.20 22.00 -25.29
CA PRO A 164 -14.38 21.14 -24.12
C PRO A 164 -13.18 21.22 -23.14
N ASN A 165 -13.49 21.14 -21.85
CA ASN A 165 -12.45 21.13 -20.81
C ASN A 165 -11.93 19.69 -20.68
N TYR A 166 -10.64 19.50 -20.94
CA TYR A 166 -9.97 18.25 -20.65
C TYR A 166 -9.10 18.43 -19.42
N SER A 167 -9.56 17.88 -18.29
CA SER A 167 -8.77 17.72 -17.07
C SER A 167 -8.11 16.35 -17.11
N ILE A 168 -6.82 16.31 -17.47
CA ILE A 168 -6.11 15.09 -17.80
C ILE A 168 -5.01 14.79 -16.78
N ALA A 169 -4.86 13.52 -16.41
CA ALA A 169 -3.66 12.97 -15.78
C ALA A 169 -2.97 11.98 -16.72
N VAL A 170 -1.71 12.23 -17.08
CA VAL A 170 -0.89 11.38 -17.95
C VAL A 170 0.15 10.65 -17.11
N PHE A 171 0.28 9.34 -17.32
CA PHE A 171 1.20 8.47 -16.61
C PHE A 171 2.41 8.15 -17.49
N HIS A 172 3.58 8.71 -17.18
CA HIS A 172 4.76 8.66 -18.06
C HIS A 172 5.71 7.49 -17.78
N ASP A 173 5.54 6.80 -16.65
CA ASP A 173 6.37 5.64 -16.33
C ASP A 173 6.23 4.53 -17.38
N ARG A 174 7.37 3.91 -17.74
CA ARG A 174 7.40 2.79 -18.69
C ARG A 174 6.95 1.46 -18.08
N GLU A 175 6.95 1.40 -16.75
CA GLU A 175 6.59 0.24 -15.95
C GLU A 175 5.78 0.68 -14.75
N TYR A 176 5.03 -0.25 -14.16
CA TYR A 176 4.32 0.03 -12.92
C TYR A 176 5.32 0.32 -11.78
N LYS A 177 5.02 1.35 -10.99
CA LYS A 177 5.77 1.70 -9.79
C LYS A 177 4.83 1.88 -8.61
N GLU A 178 5.25 1.36 -7.45
CA GLU A 178 4.54 1.59 -6.19
C GLU A 178 4.81 2.98 -5.62
N ASN A 179 6.01 3.52 -5.87
CA ASN A 179 6.47 4.81 -5.36
C ASN A 179 7.23 5.60 -6.44
N ASP A 180 7.39 6.90 -6.23
CA ASP A 180 8.15 7.79 -7.12
C ASP A 180 7.65 7.74 -8.58
N VAL A 181 6.35 7.99 -8.74
CA VAL A 181 5.62 7.90 -10.01
C VAL A 181 5.71 9.22 -10.78
N ASP A 182 5.97 9.14 -12.09
CA ASP A 182 6.11 10.28 -13.00
C ASP A 182 4.77 10.62 -13.64
N VAL A 183 4.11 11.64 -13.09
CA VAL A 183 2.76 12.05 -13.47
C VAL A 183 2.74 13.47 -13.99
N GLU A 184 1.99 13.68 -15.06
CA GLU A 184 1.72 14.99 -15.63
C GLU A 184 0.21 15.30 -15.60
N ILE A 185 -0.14 16.38 -14.92
CA ILE A 185 -1.49 16.93 -14.97
C ILE A 185 -1.58 17.98 -16.07
N GLN A 186 -2.64 17.92 -16.87
CA GLN A 186 -2.92 18.87 -17.96
C GLN A 186 -4.33 19.45 -17.82
N LEU A 187 -4.45 20.75 -18.07
CA LEU A 187 -5.74 21.44 -18.22
C LEU A 187 -5.79 22.17 -19.55
N SER A 188 -6.86 21.96 -20.32
CA SER A 188 -7.08 22.68 -21.58
C SER A 188 -7.34 24.17 -21.35
N ILE A 189 -6.65 25.02 -22.09
CA ILE A 189 -6.73 26.48 -21.97
C ILE A 189 -6.90 27.16 -23.34
N LEU A 190 -7.42 28.38 -23.33
CA LEU A 190 -7.51 29.24 -24.50
C LEU A 190 -6.24 30.09 -24.66
N GLY A 191 -5.80 30.24 -25.91
CA GLY A 191 -4.67 31.09 -26.27
C GLY A 191 -3.30 30.48 -25.95
N LYS A 192 -2.26 31.28 -26.17
CA LYS A 192 -0.86 30.95 -25.85
C LYS A 192 -0.44 31.76 -24.64
N HIS A 193 0.26 31.10 -23.71
CA HIS A 193 0.76 31.70 -22.48
C HIS A 193 2.23 31.34 -22.32
N GLU A 194 2.98 32.19 -21.63
CA GLU A 194 4.39 31.90 -21.31
C GLU A 194 4.50 31.00 -20.09
N ASN A 195 5.50 30.11 -20.11
CA ASN A 195 5.83 29.22 -18.99
C ASN A 195 6.09 30.00 -17.71
N THR A 196 5.67 29.43 -16.58
CA THR A 196 6.09 29.90 -15.26
C THR A 196 7.16 28.99 -14.69
N LYS A 197 7.53 29.23 -13.43
CA LYS A 197 8.45 28.37 -12.69
C LYS A 197 7.93 26.94 -12.55
N ASP A 198 6.62 26.79 -12.31
CA ASP A 198 6.01 25.50 -11.96
C ASP A 198 5.05 24.96 -13.04
N VAL A 199 4.55 25.81 -13.95
CA VAL A 199 3.58 25.43 -15.00
C VAL A 199 4.15 25.66 -16.39
N THR A 200 4.04 24.62 -17.23
CA THR A 200 4.40 24.66 -18.65
C THR A 200 3.16 24.81 -19.51
N PHE A 201 3.18 25.76 -20.44
CA PHE A 201 2.14 25.96 -21.44
C PHE A 201 2.64 25.41 -22.77
N LYS A 202 1.91 24.44 -23.33
CA LYS A 202 2.32 23.76 -24.56
C LYS A 202 1.13 23.34 -25.40
N LYS A 203 1.40 23.12 -26.68
CA LYS A 203 0.46 22.49 -27.59
C LYS A 203 0.63 20.97 -27.51
N ILE A 204 -0.47 20.26 -27.42
CA ILE A 204 -0.56 18.80 -27.54
C ILE A 204 -1.23 18.51 -28.88
N GLU A 205 -0.58 17.67 -29.69
CA GLU A 205 -1.13 17.23 -30.98
C GLU A 205 -2.33 16.29 -30.77
N SER A 206 -3.14 16.10 -31.81
CA SER A 206 -4.25 15.16 -31.72
C SER A 206 -3.75 13.73 -31.58
N THR A 207 -4.56 12.89 -30.93
CA THR A 207 -4.21 11.48 -30.70
C THR A 207 -5.46 10.61 -30.74
N ASN A 208 -5.33 9.45 -31.37
CA ASN A 208 -6.38 8.43 -31.38
C ASN A 208 -6.27 7.59 -30.12
N VAL A 209 -7.38 7.41 -29.43
CA VAL A 209 -7.44 6.62 -28.21
C VAL A 209 -8.56 5.60 -28.28
N ALA A 210 -8.29 4.42 -27.74
CA ALA A 210 -9.33 3.58 -27.18
C ALA A 210 -9.67 4.14 -25.79
N SER A 211 -10.94 4.40 -25.52
CA SER A 211 -11.36 4.91 -24.21
C SER A 211 -12.52 4.14 -23.61
N ILE A 212 -12.54 4.07 -22.28
CA ILE A 212 -13.62 3.49 -21.48
C ILE A 212 -14.03 4.54 -20.45
N THR A 213 -15.32 4.88 -20.41
CA THR A 213 -15.87 5.77 -19.37
C THR A 213 -16.47 4.93 -18.25
N VAL A 214 -16.02 5.19 -17.02
CA VAL A 214 -16.49 4.49 -15.82
C VAL A 214 -17.06 5.45 -14.79
N ASN A 215 -18.04 4.94 -14.05
CA ASN A 215 -18.64 5.61 -12.90
C ASN A 215 -18.19 4.90 -11.63
N GLY A 216 -17.79 5.66 -10.62
CA GLY A 216 -17.45 5.14 -9.31
C GLY A 216 -15.97 5.23 -8.96
N SER A 217 -15.60 4.56 -7.86
CA SER A 217 -14.26 4.66 -7.28
C SER A 217 -13.18 4.08 -8.20
N TYR A 218 -11.93 4.44 -7.94
CA TYR A 218 -10.77 3.94 -8.68
C TYR A 218 -10.41 2.47 -8.36
N GLU A 219 -11.13 1.81 -7.45
CA GLU A 219 -10.92 0.38 -7.14
C GLU A 219 -11.22 -0.52 -8.35
N GLN A 220 -12.04 -0.06 -9.30
CA GLN A 220 -12.38 -0.79 -10.52
C GLN A 220 -11.33 -0.69 -11.64
N MET A 221 -10.28 0.14 -11.48
CA MET A 221 -9.33 0.44 -12.56
C MET A 221 -8.60 -0.80 -13.09
N THR A 222 -8.35 -1.80 -12.23
CA THR A 222 -7.76 -3.08 -12.67
C THR A 222 -8.63 -3.80 -13.69
N ALA A 223 -9.94 -3.89 -13.45
CA ALA A 223 -10.89 -4.55 -14.36
C ALA A 223 -11.06 -3.75 -15.67
N VAL A 224 -11.03 -2.42 -15.58
CA VAL A 224 -11.07 -1.52 -16.76
C VAL A 224 -9.84 -1.72 -17.65
N ASN A 225 -8.65 -1.76 -17.05
CA ASN A 225 -7.40 -1.99 -17.74
C ASN A 225 -7.37 -3.37 -18.42
N GLU A 226 -7.88 -4.41 -17.74
CA GLU A 226 -8.00 -5.75 -18.31
C GLU A 226 -8.93 -5.78 -19.54
N ALA A 227 -10.11 -5.16 -19.43
CA ALA A 227 -11.07 -5.10 -20.52
C ALA A 227 -10.53 -4.31 -21.73
N ALA A 228 -9.86 -3.18 -21.49
CA ALA A 228 -9.19 -2.41 -22.52
C ALA A 228 -8.09 -3.22 -23.22
N ALA A 229 -7.22 -3.88 -22.45
CA ALA A 229 -6.13 -4.69 -22.98
C ALA A 229 -6.65 -5.83 -23.88
N LYS A 230 -7.68 -6.56 -23.41
CA LYS A 230 -8.32 -7.63 -24.18
C LYS A 230 -8.92 -7.12 -25.50
N TRP A 231 -9.59 -5.96 -25.46
CA TRP A 231 -10.17 -5.35 -26.65
C TRP A 231 -9.10 -4.88 -27.64
N ILE A 232 -8.06 -4.19 -27.16
CA ILE A 232 -6.93 -3.71 -27.96
C ILE A 232 -6.25 -4.87 -28.68
N GLU A 233 -5.98 -5.97 -27.98
CA GLU A 233 -5.42 -7.19 -28.56
C GLU A 233 -6.34 -7.83 -29.60
N THR A 234 -7.64 -7.94 -29.30
CA THR A 234 -8.62 -8.58 -30.18
C THR A 234 -8.81 -7.83 -31.49
N GLU A 235 -8.83 -6.50 -31.42
CA GLU A 235 -9.00 -5.62 -32.60
C GLU A 235 -7.68 -5.35 -33.33
N GLY A 236 -6.55 -5.84 -32.80
CA GLY A 236 -5.24 -5.75 -33.45
C GLY A 236 -4.55 -4.38 -33.36
N TYR A 237 -4.90 -3.56 -32.37
CA TYR A 237 -4.25 -2.27 -32.12
C TYR A 237 -2.96 -2.44 -31.30
N GLU A 238 -2.04 -1.49 -31.45
CA GLU A 238 -0.86 -1.37 -30.58
C GLU A 238 -0.93 -0.09 -29.73
N LEU A 239 -0.42 -0.14 -28.50
CA LEU A 239 -0.26 1.06 -27.68
C LEU A 239 0.76 2.02 -28.30
N ALA A 240 0.37 3.29 -28.42
CA ALA A 240 1.13 4.33 -29.13
C ALA A 240 1.71 5.42 -28.19
N GLY A 241 1.53 5.30 -26.88
CA GLY A 241 1.98 6.31 -25.93
C GLY A 241 1.53 6.06 -24.49
N PRO A 242 1.81 7.01 -23.57
CA PRO A 242 1.42 6.93 -22.19
C PRO A 242 -0.10 6.93 -22.04
N MET A 243 -0.62 6.08 -21.16
CA MET A 243 -2.02 6.10 -20.78
C MET A 243 -2.36 7.39 -20.04
N PHE A 244 -3.61 7.82 -20.14
CA PHE A 244 -4.07 9.00 -19.42
C PHE A 244 -5.54 8.90 -19.05
N ASN A 245 -5.91 9.56 -17.95
CA ASN A 245 -7.29 9.69 -17.50
C ASN A 245 -7.81 11.08 -17.82
N ILE A 246 -9.06 11.17 -18.30
CA ILE A 246 -9.84 12.40 -18.37
C ILE A 246 -10.85 12.38 -17.22
N TYR A 247 -10.78 13.37 -16.34
CA TYR A 247 -11.70 13.53 -15.22
C TYR A 247 -12.90 14.39 -15.61
N HIS A 248 -14.07 13.76 -15.83
CA HIS A 248 -15.32 14.46 -16.11
C HIS A 248 -16.01 14.90 -14.80
N VAL A 249 -15.95 14.07 -13.76
CA VAL A 249 -16.33 14.39 -12.38
C VAL A 249 -15.24 13.86 -11.46
N SER A 250 -14.51 14.78 -10.82
CA SER A 250 -13.33 14.46 -10.01
C SER A 250 -13.60 14.61 -8.50
N PRO A 251 -12.67 14.15 -7.63
CA PRO A 251 -12.77 14.36 -6.18
C PRO A 251 -12.88 15.83 -5.76
N ALA A 252 -12.43 16.77 -6.60
CA ALA A 252 -12.55 18.21 -6.34
C ALA A 252 -13.99 18.74 -6.57
N MET A 253 -14.81 18.02 -7.34
CA MET A 253 -16.18 18.39 -7.67
C MET A 253 -17.22 17.63 -6.85
N GLU A 254 -16.94 16.37 -6.53
CA GLU A 254 -17.83 15.48 -5.77
C GLU A 254 -17.00 14.65 -4.79
N SER A 255 -17.45 14.63 -3.54
CA SER A 255 -16.77 13.95 -2.44
C SER A 255 -17.13 12.47 -2.33
N ASP A 256 -18.29 12.05 -2.85
CA ASP A 256 -18.70 10.65 -2.91
C ASP A 256 -18.01 9.93 -4.09
N PRO A 257 -17.10 8.97 -3.84
CA PRO A 257 -16.39 8.27 -4.90
C PRO A 257 -17.29 7.49 -5.86
N ASN A 258 -18.50 7.12 -5.45
CA ASN A 258 -19.43 6.36 -6.30
C ASN A 258 -20.00 7.19 -7.45
N LYS A 259 -19.84 8.51 -7.41
CA LYS A 259 -20.35 9.44 -8.41
C LYS A 259 -19.27 10.04 -9.29
N TRP A 260 -18.01 9.66 -9.09
CA TRP A 260 -16.92 10.09 -9.96
C TRP A 260 -17.12 9.52 -11.36
N VAL A 261 -16.74 10.30 -12.36
CA VAL A 261 -16.83 9.93 -13.77
C VAL A 261 -15.44 10.14 -14.37
N THR A 262 -14.80 9.03 -14.72
CA THR A 262 -13.45 9.01 -15.26
C THR A 262 -13.45 8.29 -16.57
N GLU A 263 -12.79 8.87 -17.56
CA GLU A 263 -12.56 8.24 -18.84
C GLU A 263 -11.09 7.85 -18.96
N VAL A 264 -10.85 6.55 -18.99
CA VAL A 264 -9.51 5.96 -19.11
C VAL A 264 -9.17 5.85 -20.59
N CYS A 265 -8.06 6.44 -21.01
CA CYS A 265 -7.66 6.54 -22.41
C CYS A 265 -6.32 5.84 -22.67
N TYR A 266 -6.30 5.05 -23.73
CA TYR A 266 -5.14 4.31 -24.22
C TYR A 266 -4.83 4.80 -25.63
N PRO A 267 -3.73 5.56 -25.84
CA PRO A 267 -3.30 5.89 -27.19
C PRO A 267 -3.04 4.64 -28.02
N VAL A 268 -3.61 4.56 -29.21
CA VAL A 268 -3.51 3.39 -30.11
C VAL A 268 -3.11 3.79 -31.53
N LYS A 269 -2.49 2.84 -32.25
CA LYS A 269 -2.12 2.95 -33.67
C LYS A 269 -2.36 1.62 -34.40
#